data_AF-A0A379TQH7-F1
#
_entry.id   AF-A0A379TQH7-F1
#
_cell.length_a   1.000
_cell.length_b   1.000
_cell.length_c   1.000
_cell.angle_alpha   90.00
_cell.angle_beta   90.00
_cell.angle_gamma   90.00
#
_symmetry.space_group_name_H-M   'P 1'
#
loop_
_entity.id
_entity.type
_entity.pdbx_description
1 polymer ?
#
loop_
_entity_poly.entity_id
_entity_poly.type
_entity_poly.pdbx_seq_one_letter_code
_entity_poly.pdbx_strand_id
1 'polypeptide(L)'
;MPELVQDYPDTYANMGIHDLGDKMFSWLRENNPGARLNAAYSTLPAAEITPRDAYNAIVNDNIEMVAIENLPGRIAANSVIPYPPGIPMLLSGENFGDENSPQVGYLRSLQSWDHHFPGFEHETEGTEIIDGVYHVMCVKA
;
A
#
# COMPACT_ATOMS: atom_id res chain seq x y z
N MET A 1 -24.27 -6.32 -9.61
CA MET A 1 -23.36 -5.18 -9.83
C MET A 1 -23.06 -5.10 -11.33
N PRO A 2 -23.95 -4.49 -12.13
CA PRO A 2 -23.83 -4.51 -13.58
C PRO A 2 -22.62 -3.73 -14.11
N GLU A 3 -22.31 -2.57 -13.53
CA GLU A 3 -21.15 -1.73 -13.87
C GLU A 3 -19.84 -2.50 -13.66
N LEU A 4 -19.65 -3.10 -12.47
CA LEU A 4 -18.49 -3.93 -12.15
C LEU A 4 -18.26 -5.08 -13.16
N VAL A 5 -19.33 -5.76 -13.58
CA VAL A 5 -19.24 -6.87 -14.55
C VAL A 5 -18.90 -6.34 -15.94
N GLN A 6 -19.38 -5.15 -16.30
CA GLN A 6 -19.04 -4.52 -17.57
C GLN A 6 -17.56 -4.11 -17.61
N ASP A 7 -17.03 -3.58 -16.50
CA ASP A 7 -15.65 -3.11 -16.42
C ASP A 7 -14.66 -4.27 -16.30
N TYR A 8 -15.04 -5.36 -15.60
CA TYR A 8 -14.18 -6.53 -15.36
C TYR A 8 -14.88 -7.86 -15.68
N PRO A 9 -15.26 -8.09 -16.96
CA PRO A 9 -16.02 -9.27 -17.36
C PRO A 9 -15.23 -10.56 -17.15
N ASP A 10 -13.91 -10.56 -17.39
CA ASP A 10 -13.07 -11.76 -17.25
C ASP A 10 -13.00 -12.25 -15.79
N THR A 11 -13.18 -11.35 -14.82
CA THR A 11 -13.12 -11.67 -13.40
C THR A 11 -14.49 -12.06 -12.83
N TYR A 12 -15.56 -11.39 -13.25
CA TYR A 12 -16.87 -11.49 -12.59
C TYR A 12 -17.99 -12.05 -13.46
N ALA A 13 -17.74 -12.41 -14.73
CA ALA A 13 -18.74 -13.10 -15.55
C ALA A 13 -19.20 -14.40 -14.87
N ASN A 14 -20.52 -14.62 -14.87
CA ASN A 14 -21.18 -15.78 -14.27
C ASN A 14 -20.96 -15.95 -12.75
N MET A 15 -20.46 -14.92 -12.05
CA MET A 15 -20.31 -14.94 -10.59
C MET A 15 -21.55 -14.33 -9.92
N GLY A 16 -22.18 -15.06 -9.00
CA GLY A 16 -23.22 -14.52 -8.14
C GLY A 16 -22.63 -13.61 -7.06
N ILE A 17 -23.46 -12.74 -6.48
CA ILE A 17 -23.01 -11.86 -5.37
C ILE A 17 -22.55 -12.66 -4.14
N HIS A 18 -23.17 -13.81 -3.89
CA HIS A 18 -22.76 -14.71 -2.82
C HIS A 18 -21.38 -15.32 -3.10
N ASP A 19 -21.14 -15.76 -4.34
CA ASP A 19 -19.86 -16.32 -4.76
C ASP A 19 -18.74 -15.28 -4.62
N LEU A 20 -19.02 -14.01 -4.96
CA LEU A 20 -18.08 -12.90 -4.73
C LEU A 20 -17.78 -12.71 -3.24
N GLY A 21 -18.81 -12.72 -2.39
CA GLY A 21 -18.65 -12.64 -0.94
C GLY A 21 -17.81 -13.78 -0.37
N ASP A 22 -18.07 -15.01 -0.80
CA ASP A 22 -17.29 -16.20 -0.40
C ASP A 22 -15.84 -16.09 -0.87
N LYS A 23 -15.60 -15.61 -2.09
CA LYS A 23 -14.26 -15.41 -2.65
C LYS A 23 -13.48 -14.35 -1.84
N MET A 24 -14.09 -13.20 -1.56
CA MET A 24 -13.49 -12.13 -0.76
C MET A 24 -13.18 -12.61 0.66
N PHE A 25 -14.13 -13.29 1.31
CA PHE A 25 -13.93 -13.78 2.68
C PHE A 25 -12.88 -14.89 2.76
N SER A 26 -12.79 -15.75 1.74
CA SER A 26 -11.73 -16.75 1.63
C SER A 26 -10.36 -16.09 1.57
N TRP A 27 -10.20 -15.05 0.75
CA TRP A 27 -8.96 -14.27 0.70
C TRP A 27 -8.63 -13.63 2.06
N LEU A 28 -9.61 -13.04 2.76
CA LEU A 28 -9.40 -12.45 4.08
C LEU A 28 -8.90 -13.48 5.10
N ARG A 29 -9.48 -14.69 5.09
CA ARG A 29 -9.06 -15.79 5.97
C ARG A 29 -7.65 -16.28 5.65
N GLU A 30 -7.30 -16.37 4.37
CA GLU A 30 -6.01 -16.87 3.92
C GLU A 30 -4.89 -15.87 4.21
N ASN A 31 -5.13 -14.58 3.98
CA ASN A 31 -4.09 -13.54 4.01
C ASN A 31 -4.04 -12.77 5.34
N ASN A 32 -5.13 -12.79 6.12
CA ASN A 32 -5.26 -12.12 7.41
C ASN A 32 -4.72 -10.66 7.41
N PRO A 33 -5.30 -9.77 6.58
CA PRO A 33 -4.84 -8.38 6.48
C PRO A 33 -4.94 -7.63 7.81
N GLY A 34 -5.84 -8.03 8.72
CA GLY A 34 -5.95 -7.44 10.06
C GLY A 34 -4.70 -7.67 10.92
N ALA A 35 -4.06 -8.83 10.81
CA ALA A 35 -2.78 -9.08 11.48
C ALA A 35 -1.65 -8.24 10.89
N ARG A 36 -1.65 -8.02 9.55
CA ARG A 36 -0.68 -7.15 8.86
C ARG A 36 -0.84 -5.69 9.27
N LEU A 37 -2.08 -5.20 9.32
CA LEU A 37 -2.43 -3.88 9.84
C LEU A 37 -1.88 -3.71 11.26
N ASN A 38 -2.24 -4.63 12.17
CA ASN A 38 -1.76 -4.54 13.56
C ASN A 38 -0.23 -4.53 13.64
N ALA A 39 0.46 -5.35 12.86
CA ALA A 39 1.92 -5.37 12.83
C ALA A 39 2.51 -4.03 12.36
N ALA A 40 1.96 -3.44 11.29
CA ALA A 40 2.44 -2.17 10.73
C ALA A 40 2.30 -0.97 11.70
N TYR A 41 1.29 -1.03 12.58
CA TYR A 41 1.00 0.04 13.56
C TYR A 41 1.45 -0.30 15.00
N SER A 42 2.08 -1.46 15.24
CA SER A 42 2.57 -1.84 16.58
C SER A 42 3.87 -1.15 16.97
N THR A 43 4.64 -0.68 15.98
CA THR A 43 5.93 -0.02 16.16
C THR A 43 6.01 1.20 15.27
N LEU A 44 6.63 2.27 15.77
CA LEU A 44 6.89 3.45 14.96
C LEU A 44 8.05 3.18 13.99
N PRO A 45 7.94 3.58 12.71
CA PRO A 45 9.06 3.69 11.80
C PRO A 45 10.18 4.56 12.37
N ALA A 46 11.43 4.30 11.98
CA ALA A 46 12.56 5.13 12.41
C ALA A 46 12.56 6.47 11.66
N ALA A 47 12.54 7.59 12.38
CA ALA A 47 12.69 8.91 11.79
C ALA A 47 14.17 9.23 11.52
N GLU A 48 14.61 9.05 10.27
CA GLU A 48 16.00 9.27 9.84
C GLU A 48 16.30 10.77 9.63
N ILE A 49 15.32 11.50 9.09
CA ILE A 49 15.39 12.95 8.88
C ILE A 49 14.09 13.61 9.30
N THR A 50 14.11 14.93 9.47
CA THR A 50 12.88 15.66 9.83
C THR A 50 11.91 15.69 8.64
N PRO A 51 10.59 15.80 8.87
CA PRO A 51 9.63 15.95 7.77
C PRO A 51 9.92 17.16 6.87
N ARG A 52 10.51 18.23 7.44
CA ARG A 52 10.95 19.40 6.67
C ARG A 52 12.10 19.06 5.74
N ASP A 53 13.07 18.26 6.19
CA ASP A 53 14.21 17.88 5.37
C ASP A 53 13.81 16.92 4.24
N ALA A 54 12.88 15.99 4.53
CA ALA A 54 12.26 15.15 3.51
C ALA A 54 11.51 15.98 2.46
N TYR A 55 10.74 17.00 2.89
CA TYR A 55 10.12 17.95 1.96
C TYR A 55 11.17 18.74 1.15
N ASN A 56 12.27 19.18 1.77
CA ASN A 56 13.35 19.85 1.05
C ASN A 56 13.99 18.93 -0.01
N ALA A 57 14.03 17.62 0.20
CA ALA A 57 14.47 16.68 -0.82
C ALA A 57 13.58 16.73 -2.07
N ILE A 58 12.25 16.89 -1.91
CA ILE A 58 11.32 17.10 -3.04
C ILE A 58 11.65 18.42 -3.76
N VAL A 59 11.82 19.51 -3.01
CA VAL A 59 12.15 20.85 -3.57
C VAL A 59 13.45 20.82 -4.37
N ASN A 60 14.43 20.02 -3.93
CA ASN A 60 15.73 19.88 -4.57
C ASN A 60 15.79 18.82 -5.67
N ASP A 61 14.65 18.25 -6.08
CA ASP A 61 14.58 17.14 -7.05
C ASP A 61 15.46 15.93 -6.65
N ASN A 62 15.62 15.72 -5.35
CA ASN A 62 16.39 14.63 -4.75
C ASN A 62 15.48 13.47 -4.31
N ILE A 63 14.50 13.14 -5.15
CA ILE A 63 13.52 12.07 -4.91
C ILE A 63 13.39 11.13 -6.10
N GLU A 64 12.94 9.92 -5.86
CA GLU A 64 12.62 8.93 -6.90
C GLU A 64 11.40 8.11 -6.51
N MET A 65 10.65 7.64 -7.51
CA MET A 65 9.55 6.70 -7.30
C MET A 65 10.13 5.29 -7.13
N VAL A 66 9.87 4.67 -5.98
CA VAL A 66 10.41 3.37 -5.63
C VAL A 66 9.28 2.35 -5.57
N ALA A 67 9.40 1.28 -6.35
CA ALA A 67 8.47 0.16 -6.33
C ALA A 67 8.45 -0.54 -4.97
N ILE A 68 7.32 -1.11 -4.60
CA ILE A 68 7.07 -1.75 -3.28
C ILE A 68 8.16 -2.73 -2.85
N GLU A 69 8.72 -3.51 -3.78
CA GLU A 69 9.76 -4.50 -3.49
C GLU A 69 11.11 -3.88 -3.11
N ASN A 70 11.32 -2.61 -3.46
CA ASN A 70 12.55 -1.87 -3.21
C ASN A 70 12.38 -0.82 -2.10
N LEU A 71 11.24 -0.78 -1.42
CA LEU A 71 11.00 0.14 -0.30
C LEU A 71 11.83 -0.16 0.96
N PRO A 72 12.17 -1.42 1.32
CA PRO A 72 13.04 -1.67 2.45
C PRO A 72 14.32 -0.81 2.43
N GLY A 73 14.60 -0.16 3.55
CA GLY A 73 15.74 0.72 3.77
C GLY A 73 15.58 2.15 3.23
N ARG A 74 14.51 2.45 2.50
CA ARG A 74 14.29 3.78 1.89
C ARG A 74 13.64 4.75 2.88
N ILE A 75 13.92 6.04 2.69
CA ILE A 75 13.31 7.14 3.44
C ILE A 75 12.14 7.71 2.64
N ALA A 76 10.95 7.71 3.21
CA ALA A 76 9.76 8.25 2.56
C ALA A 76 9.88 9.78 2.40
N ALA A 77 9.62 10.29 1.19
CA ALA A 77 9.60 11.74 0.94
C ALA A 77 8.24 12.36 1.32
N ASN A 78 7.15 11.59 1.21
CA ASN A 78 5.78 11.96 1.60
C ASN A 78 5.25 11.04 2.71
N SER A 79 4.12 11.39 3.31
CA SER A 79 3.41 10.49 4.23
C SER A 79 2.68 9.38 3.47
N VAL A 80 2.63 8.18 4.04
CA VAL A 80 1.88 7.04 3.49
C VAL A 80 0.70 6.71 4.41
N ILE A 81 -0.52 6.79 3.88
CA ILE A 81 -1.77 6.69 4.64
C ILE A 81 -2.71 5.66 3.98
N PRO A 82 -2.64 4.38 4.38
CA PRO A 82 -3.53 3.35 3.87
C PRO A 82 -4.94 3.44 4.47
N TYR A 83 -5.95 3.11 3.67
CA TYR A 83 -7.32 2.90 4.12
C TYR A 83 -7.74 1.44 3.97
N PRO A 84 -8.07 0.74 5.07
CA PRO A 84 -7.99 1.17 6.48
C PRO A 84 -6.53 1.27 6.99
N PRO A 85 -6.28 1.86 8.18
CA PRO A 85 -7.22 2.54 9.07
C PRO A 85 -7.44 4.03 8.78
N GLY A 86 -6.74 4.62 7.81
CA GLY A 86 -6.88 6.04 7.49
C GLY A 86 -6.13 6.99 8.44
N ILE A 87 -5.07 6.50 9.09
CA ILE A 87 -4.12 7.30 9.86
C ILE A 87 -2.70 7.06 9.30
N PRO A 88 -1.77 8.03 9.42
CA PRO A 88 -0.44 7.89 8.84
C PRO A 88 0.28 6.64 9.35
N MET A 89 0.67 5.78 8.41
CA MET A 89 1.54 4.63 8.67
C MET A 89 3.00 5.07 8.68
N LEU A 90 3.37 5.95 7.75
CA LEU A 90 4.64 6.68 7.73
C LEU A 90 4.38 8.17 7.57
N LEU A 91 5.22 8.99 8.22
CA LEU A 91 5.38 10.40 7.92
C LEU A 91 6.63 10.63 7.04
N SER A 92 6.69 11.78 6.37
CA SER A 92 7.88 12.19 5.61
C SER A 92 9.13 12.16 6.49
N GLY A 93 10.21 11.58 5.99
CA GLY A 93 11.50 11.45 6.68
C GLY A 93 11.66 10.18 7.50
N GLU A 94 10.61 9.35 7.59
CA GLU A 94 10.68 8.03 8.21
C GLU A 94 11.17 6.95 7.23
N ASN A 95 11.87 5.95 7.78
CA ASN A 95 12.41 4.81 7.04
C ASN A 95 11.41 3.66 6.99
N PHE A 96 11.31 3.00 5.83
CA PHE A 96 10.48 1.81 5.65
C PHE A 96 10.95 0.58 6.42
N GLY A 97 12.10 0.59 7.09
CA GLY A 97 12.61 -0.54 7.88
C GLY A 97 13.42 -1.51 7.02
N ASP A 98 13.62 -2.74 7.50
CA ASP A 98 14.38 -3.77 6.79
C ASP A 98 13.50 -4.65 5.88
N GLU A 99 14.08 -5.73 5.33
CA GLU A 99 13.37 -6.69 4.47
C GLU A 99 12.14 -7.34 5.13
N ASN A 100 12.07 -7.34 6.47
CA ASN A 100 10.95 -7.85 7.25
C ASN A 100 10.00 -6.73 7.71
N SER A 101 10.10 -5.54 7.12
CA SER A 101 9.26 -4.39 7.44
C SER A 101 7.77 -4.75 7.51
N PRO A 102 7.11 -4.55 8.67
CA PRO A 102 5.68 -4.78 8.76
C PRO A 102 4.88 -3.74 7.97
N GLN A 103 5.38 -2.51 7.79
CA GLN A 103 4.74 -1.48 6.98
C GLN A 103 4.72 -1.87 5.49
N VAL A 104 5.86 -2.32 4.95
CA VAL A 104 5.92 -2.86 3.57
C VAL A 104 5.06 -4.13 3.45
N GLY A 105 5.09 -4.99 4.47
CA GLY A 105 4.24 -6.18 4.54
C GLY A 105 2.75 -5.86 4.48
N TYR A 106 2.32 -4.73 5.04
CA TYR A 106 0.93 -4.28 4.96
C TYR A 106 0.58 -3.75 3.57
N LEU A 107 1.42 -2.91 2.97
CA LEU A 107 1.24 -2.45 1.59
C LEU A 107 1.15 -3.63 0.60
N ARG A 108 1.98 -4.66 0.78
CA ARG A 108 1.94 -5.87 -0.07
C ARG A 108 0.59 -6.60 0.07
N SER A 109 0.01 -6.61 1.27
CA SER A 109 -1.32 -7.18 1.50
C SER A 109 -2.42 -6.38 0.80
N LEU A 110 -2.32 -5.04 0.78
CA LEU A 110 -3.28 -4.17 0.08
C LEU A 110 -3.17 -4.35 -1.44
N GLN A 111 -1.96 -4.26 -2.00
CA GLN A 111 -1.73 -4.51 -3.42
C GLN A 111 -2.22 -5.89 -3.87
N SER A 112 -1.99 -6.92 -3.04
CA SER A 112 -2.49 -8.25 -3.34
C SER A 112 -4.03 -8.30 -3.41
N TRP A 113 -4.74 -7.56 -2.56
CA TRP A 113 -6.20 -7.48 -2.66
C TRP A 113 -6.63 -6.83 -3.97
N ASP A 114 -6.02 -5.69 -4.29
CA ASP A 114 -6.35 -4.90 -5.47
C ASP A 114 -6.19 -5.71 -6.77
N HIS A 115 -5.16 -6.58 -6.83
CA HIS A 115 -4.98 -7.52 -7.95
C HIS A 115 -6.04 -8.62 -8.01
N HIS A 116 -6.54 -9.10 -6.87
CA HIS A 116 -7.53 -10.18 -6.82
C HIS A 116 -8.96 -9.70 -7.07
N PHE A 117 -9.24 -8.43 -6.74
CA PHE A 117 -10.58 -7.85 -6.73
C PHE A 117 -10.60 -6.49 -7.45
N PRO A 118 -10.40 -6.46 -8.78
CA PRO A 118 -10.49 -5.23 -9.55
C PRO A 118 -11.87 -4.57 -9.40
N GLY A 119 -11.92 -3.26 -9.17
CA GLY A 119 -13.11 -2.50 -8.79
C GLY A 119 -13.39 -2.44 -7.29
N PHE A 120 -12.53 -3.05 -6.46
CA PHE A 120 -12.56 -2.96 -4.99
C PHE A 120 -11.20 -2.56 -4.42
N GLU A 121 -10.43 -1.77 -5.16
CA GLU A 121 -9.10 -1.33 -4.78
C GLU A 121 -9.10 -0.51 -3.49
N HIS A 122 -8.00 -0.59 -2.75
CA HIS A 122 -7.79 0.24 -1.59
C HIS A 122 -7.21 1.60 -1.98
N GLU A 123 -7.64 2.63 -1.28
CA GLU A 123 -7.00 3.94 -1.36
C GLU A 123 -5.82 4.01 -0.39
N THR A 124 -4.65 4.41 -0.89
CA THR A 124 -3.45 4.63 -0.06
C THR A 124 -2.81 5.96 -0.44
N GLU A 125 -3.10 7.01 0.32
CA GLU A 125 -2.50 8.32 0.05
C GLU A 125 -0.98 8.26 0.20
N GLY A 126 -0.26 8.96 -0.67
CA GLY A 126 1.21 8.94 -0.73
C GLY A 126 1.80 7.85 -1.63
N THR A 127 0.97 6.94 -2.14
CA THR A 127 1.37 5.95 -3.15
C THR A 127 0.91 6.36 -4.55
N GLU A 128 1.62 5.88 -5.56
CA GLU A 128 1.16 5.83 -6.95
C GLU A 128 1.16 4.38 -7.41
N ILE A 129 0.15 3.99 -8.20
CA ILE A 129 0.06 2.65 -8.77
C ILE A 129 0.48 2.73 -10.24
N ILE A 130 1.60 2.09 -10.58
CA ILE A 130 2.16 2.04 -11.94
C ILE A 130 2.16 0.59 -12.39
N ASP A 131 1.44 0.28 -13.47
CA ASP A 131 1.27 -1.08 -13.99
C ASP A 131 0.81 -2.10 -12.93
N GLY A 132 -0.08 -1.65 -12.03
CA GLY A 132 -0.58 -2.45 -10.89
C GLY A 132 0.39 -2.54 -9.71
N VAL A 133 1.58 -1.96 -9.77
CA VAL A 133 2.57 -2.02 -8.70
C VAL A 133 2.56 -0.71 -7.91
N TYR A 134 2.50 -0.82 -6.59
CA TYR A 134 2.59 0.30 -5.67
C TYR A 134 3.99 0.88 -5.72
N HIS A 135 4.06 2.20 -5.83
CA HIS A 135 5.27 2.98 -5.74
C HIS A 135 5.10 4.07 -4.69
N VAL A 136 6.19 4.41 -4.00
CA VAL A 136 6.24 5.55 -3.08
C VAL A 136 7.40 6.45 -3.45
N MET A 137 7.17 7.76 -3.38
CA MET A 137 8.22 8.75 -3.55
C MET A 137 9.17 8.69 -2.34
N CYS A 138 10.43 8.35 -2.58
CA CYS A 138 11.47 8.24 -1.56
C CYS A 138 12.60 9.23 -1.84
N VAL A 139 13.36 9.57 -0.80
CA VAL A 139 14.62 10.31 -0.95
C VAL A 139 15.64 9.43 -1.68
N LYS A 140 16.38 9.99 -2.64
CA LYS A 140 17.47 9.28 -3.33
C LYS A 140 18.55 8.86 -2.33
N ALA A 141 19.16 7.70 -2.59
CA ALA A 141 20.29 7.19 -1.80
C ALA A 141 21.57 8.01 -2.03
#